data_AF-A0AA43F5H2-F1
#
_entry.id   AF-A0AA43F5H2-F1
#
_cell.length_a   1.000
_cell.length_b   1.000
_cell.length_c   1.000
_cell.angle_alpha   90.00
_cell.angle_beta   90.00
_cell.angle_gamma   90.00
#
_symmetry.space_group_name_H-M   'P 1'
#
loop_
_entity.id
_entity.type
_entity.pdbx_description
1 polymer ?
#
loop_
_entity_poly.entity_id
_entity_poly.type
_entity_poly.pdbx_seq_one_letter_code
_entity_poly.pdbx_strand_id
1 'polypeptide(L)' 'MKVIIRSPGGQLEEVVFECPDLTWNQVFCELDRMSRTGQVRLMMKGPGLYAVSSSTACNSPV' A
#
# COMPACT_ATOMS: atom_id res chain seq x y z
N MET A 1 -12.18 -3.33 -4.22
CA MET A 1 -11.24 -3.91 -3.25
C MET A 1 -10.86 -2.82 -2.24
N LYS A 2 -10.87 -3.10 -0.94
CA LYS A 2 -10.55 -2.11 0.11
C LYS A 2 -9.34 -2.61 0.89
N VAL A 3 -8.16 -2.08 0.57
CA VAL A 3 -6.93 -2.37 1.32
C VAL A 3 -6.90 -1.47 2.54
N ILE A 4 -6.94 -2.04 3.74
CA ILE A 4 -6.81 -1.29 5.00
C ILE A 4 -5.36 -1.39 5.45
N ILE A 5 -4.57 -0.34 5.21
CA ILE A 5 -3.21 -0.25 5.73
C ILE A 5 -3.30 0.14 7.21
N ARG A 6 -3.10 -0.84 8.10
CA ARG A 6 -3.28 -0.66 9.56
C ARG A 6 -2.14 0.09 10.24
N SER A 7 -0.98 0.16 9.59
CA SER A 7 0.25 0.74 10.17
C SER A 7 0.84 1.80 9.23
N PRO A 8 1.13 3.03 9.69
CA PRO A 8 1.86 4.01 8.88
C PRO A 8 3.26 3.48 8.60
N GLY A 9 3.54 3.12 7.35
CA GLY A 9 4.83 2.54 6.94
C GLY A 9 4.84 1.02 6.77
N GLY A 10 3.66 0.39 6.61
CA GLY A 10 3.56 -1.02 6.25
C GLY A 10 4.34 -1.36 4.97
N GLN A 11 4.87 -2.57 4.90
CA GLN A 11 5.59 -3.06 3.73
C GLN A 11 4.60 -3.67 2.73
N LEU A 12 4.96 -3.66 1.44
CA LEU A 12 4.17 -4.31 0.40
C LEU A 12 3.88 -5.78 0.73
N GLU A 13 4.84 -6.45 1.35
CA GLU A 13 4.79 -7.84 1.79
C GLU A 13 3.67 -8.07 2.80
N GLU A 14 3.41 -7.09 3.67
CA GLU A 14 2.32 -7.15 4.65
C GLU A 14 0.95 -7.04 3.96
N VAL A 15 0.85 -6.20 2.91
CA VAL A 15 -0.36 -6.10 2.08
C VAL A 15 -0.61 -7.38 1.30
N VAL A 16 0.46 -8.01 0.80
CA VAL A 16 0.39 -9.30 0.09
C VAL A 16 -0.08 -10.41 1.05
N PHE A 17 0.41 -10.41 2.30
CA PHE A 17 -0.01 -11.37 3.31
C PHE A 17 -1.51 -11.27 3.65
N GLU A 18 -2.06 -10.05 3.69
CA GLU A 18 -3.48 -9.79 3.92
C GLU A 18 -4.37 -10.14 2.69
N CYS A 19 -3.77 -10.35 1.52
CA CYS A 19 -4.46 -10.66 0.26
C CYS A 19 -3.97 -12.00 -0.33
N PRO A 20 -4.23 -13.15 0.33
CA PRO A 20 -3.69 -14.44 -0.08
C PRO A 20 -4.15 -14.91 -1.47
N ASP A 21 -5.27 -14.37 -1.96
CA ASP A 21 -5.83 -14.68 -3.29
C ASP A 21 -5.10 -13.96 -4.43
N LEU A 22 -4.19 -13.02 -4.12
CA LEU A 22 -3.47 -12.22 -5.09
C LEU A 22 -1.97 -12.48 -5.04
N THR A 23 -1.36 -12.48 -6.22
CA THR A 23 0.09 -12.54 -6.34
C THR A 23 0.72 -11.20 -5.94
N TRP A 24 1.99 -11.24 -5.48
CA TRP A 24 2.77 -10.03 -5.16
C TRP A 24 2.73 -9.00 -6.30
N ASN A 25 2.82 -9.45 -7.56
CA ASN A 25 2.74 -8.57 -8.73
C ASN A 25 1.37 -7.90 -8.90
N GLN A 26 0.27 -8.62 -8.66
CA GLN A 26 -1.07 -8.05 -8.74
C GLN A 26 -1.29 -6.99 -7.66
N VAL A 27 -0.83 -7.27 -6.44
CA VAL A 27 -0.88 -6.31 -5.33
C VAL A 27 -0.02 -5.08 -5.62
N PHE A 28 1.19 -5.29 -6.15
CA PHE A 28 2.08 -4.20 -6.58
C PHE A 28 1.43 -3.32 -7.66
N CYS A 29 0.88 -3.92 -8.72
CA CYS A 29 0.22 -3.19 -9.79
C CYS A 29 -0.96 -2.36 -9.28
N GLU A 30 -1.76 -2.89 -8.36
CA GLU A 30 -2.88 -2.16 -7.78
C GLU A 30 -2.42 -1.01 -6.88
N LEU A 31 -1.38 -1.23 -6.07
CA LEU A 31 -0.78 -0.17 -5.24
C LEU A 31 -0.09 0.91 -6.07
N ASP A 32 0.57 0.56 -7.18
CA ASP A 32 1.14 1.52 -8.12
C ASP A 32 0.03 2.35 -8.78
N ARG A 33 -1.06 1.70 -9.22
CA ARG A 33 -2.25 2.38 -9.76
C ARG A 33 -2.83 3.37 -8.74
N MET A 34 -3.01 2.93 -7.49
CA MET A 34 -3.51 3.77 -6.40
C MET A 34 -2.52 4.90 -6.03
N SER A 35 -1.22 4.67 -6.19
CA SER A 35 -0.19 5.69 -5.96
C SER A 35 -0.26 6.78 -7.02
N ARG A 36 -0.49 6.41 -8.29
CA ARG A 36 -0.67 7.36 -9.40
C ARG A 36 -1.94 8.19 -9.28
N THR A 37 -2.99 7.65 -8.66
CA THR A 37 -4.24 8.39 -8.37
C THR A 37 -4.20 9.15 -7.05
N GLY A 38 -3.07 9.13 -6.32
CA GLY A 38 -2.89 9.86 -5.06
C GLY A 38 -3.66 9.28 -3.87
N GLN A 39 -4.10 8.02 -3.94
CA GLN A 39 -4.81 7.36 -2.85
C GLN A 39 -3.84 6.78 -1.81
N VAL A 40 -2.68 6.31 -2.26
CA VAL A 40 -1.58 5.81 -1.42
C VAL A 40 -0.27 6.43 -1.89
N ARG A 41 0.78 6.24 -1.11
CA ARG A 41 2.15 6.53 -1.51
C ARG A 41 2.94 5.24 -1.49
N LEU A 42 3.40 4.82 -2.66
CA LEU A 42 4.32 3.72 -2.82
C LEU A 42 5.75 4.27 -2.93
N MET A 43 6.65 3.83 -2.04
CA MET A 43 8.04 4.27 -2.01
C MET A 43 8.97 3.08 -2.00
N MET A 44 9.88 3.02 -2.99
CA MET A 44 10.91 1.98 -3.03
C MET A 44 11.96 2.25 -1.95
N LYS A 45 12.23 1.26 -1.10
CA LYS A 45 13.26 1.29 -0.04
C LYS A 45 14.53 0.53 -0.43
N GLY A 46 14.39 -0.44 -1.31
CA GLY A 46 15.49 -1.24 -1.85
C GLY A 46 14.99 -2.16 -2.98
N PRO A 47 15.86 -2.97 -3.57
CA PRO A 47 15.46 -3.94 -4.60
C PRO A 47 14.37 -4.87 -4.07
N GLY A 48 13.16 -4.79 -4.66
CA GLY A 48 12.01 -5.60 -4.25
C GLY A 48 11.35 -5.20 -2.93
N LEU A 49 11.82 -4.15 -2.25
CA LEU A 49 11.26 -3.68 -0.97
C LEU A 49 10.54 -2.35 -1.17
N TYR A 50 9.23 -2.37 -0.91
CA TYR A 50 8.38 -1.20 -1.07
C TYR A 50 7.66 -0.87 0.23
N ALA A 51 7.78 0.38 0.65
CA ALA A 51 7.00 0.95 1.72
C ALA A 51 5.70 1.52 1.15
N VAL A 52 4.60 1.27 1.84
CA VAL A 52 3.27 1.76 1.50
C VAL A 52 2.77 2.63 2.64
N SER A 53 2.34 3.84 2.34
CA SER A 53 1.66 4.71 3.31
C SER A 53 0.35 5.23 2.73
N SER A 54 -0.68 5.40 3.56
CA SER A 54 -1.92 6.04 3.11
C SER A 54 -1.63 7.50 2.75
N SER A 55 -2.22 7.97 1.64
CA SER A 55 -2.14 9.40 1.29
C SER A 55 -3.19 10.23 2.06
N THR A 56 -3.78 9.67 3.10
CA THR A 56 -4.71 10.38 3.97
C THR A 56 -3.93 11.51 4.65
N ALA A 57 -4.06 12.72 4.12
CA ALA A 57 -4.12 13.90 4.96
C ALA A 57 -5.06 13.53 6.12
N CYS A 58 -4.51 13.60 7.32
CA CYS A 58 -5.18 13.50 8.61
C CYS A 58 -6.69 13.77 8.53
N ASN A 59 -7.52 12.72 8.52
CA ASN A 59 -8.89 12.83 9.01
C ASN A 59 -8.82 12.67 10.53
N SER A 60 -8.52 13.79 11.20
CA SER A 60 -8.72 13.95 12.64
C SER A 60 -10.20 13.64 12.96
N PRO A 61 -10.51 12.80 13.96
CA PRO A 61 -11.82 12.83 14.57
C PRO A 61 -11.90 14.11 15.42
N VAL A 62 -12.93 14.91 15.15
CA VAL A 62 -13.43 15.98 16.03
C VAL A 62 -13.87 15.39 17.38
#